data_AF-A0A1Y1UY30-F1
#
_entry.id   AF-A0A1Y1UY30-F1
#
_cell.length_a   1.000
_cell.length_b   1.000
_cell.length_c   1.000
_cell.angle_alpha   90.00
_cell.angle_beta   90.00
_cell.angle_gamma   90.00
#
_symmetry.space_group_name_H-M   'P 1'
#
loop_
_entity.id
_entity.type
_entity.pdbx_description
1 polymer ?
#
loop_
_entity_poly.entity_id
_entity_poly.type
_entity_poly.pdbx_seq_one_letter_code
_entity_poly.pdbx_strand_id
1 'polypeptide(L)'
;MNEQLVDFIKYSIPLKIEYTENKGRYVVATQDIKKDTKIVAIKGYSTGIIDSFKKKICSVCLSINNEGFYDISCKSCNIAYYCSKACQMYSQRKLNHELICSLLRKLATFKSDIHSKSIMKLLINSLSLKKSEEEYMRLNSSNDNIINNWLSTVPLPSDIEEYEKELEELKLKVIDNNCEKNNDNNIDKNHIDEEELNKNTGENKLNIDNQESISSSEDEEKKKKDKKKKKHKKKDKEEKEMKKHKKDKKKEKEKINDNVINENEINKKEKSKHKHSKHHKKDIETNEEEKEDKNIDIINEKDVNSEKYDTITNTIPYSGTYNDMMNLQSHFEEWTDDMKREWQKNINFFKKLIQESKEIYKCMEDVIQESKNNSIEDINMDTEVANYLMHFASLVESNSFGIWNNKGKCIGRIIYPFASYFNHSCRNNCYPVQYKNHIYFFASKDIKKGDEVNFSYIDTAGVSLKERQAHLLADYYFKCQCELCCEEENEIISSLNNKKKKKKAK
;
A
#
# COMPACT_ATOMS: atom_id res chain seq x y z
N MET A 1 -25.08 -20.52 -3.19
CA MET A 1 -25.62 -20.02 -1.90
C MET A 1 -24.79 -20.60 -0.77
N ASN A 2 -24.66 -19.91 0.36
CA ASN A 2 -23.67 -20.18 1.39
C ASN A 2 -22.22 -20.17 0.89
N GLU A 3 -21.83 -19.12 0.16
CA GLU A 3 -20.43 -18.69 0.19
C GLU A 3 -20.11 -18.25 1.63
N GLN A 4 -18.97 -18.67 2.19
CA GLN A 4 -18.51 -18.19 3.49
C GLN A 4 -17.96 -16.76 3.37
N LEU A 5 -18.88 -15.79 3.43
CA LEU A 5 -18.56 -14.42 3.82
C LEU A 5 -17.94 -14.39 5.23
N VAL A 6 -17.35 -13.25 5.60
CA VAL A 6 -16.77 -13.02 6.93
C VAL A 6 -17.70 -13.48 8.05
N ASP A 7 -17.26 -14.48 8.82
CA ASP A 7 -17.91 -14.84 10.06
C ASP A 7 -17.49 -13.83 11.15
N PHE A 8 -18.10 -12.64 11.12
CA PHE A 8 -17.90 -11.61 12.15
C PHE A 8 -18.29 -12.11 13.55
N ILE A 9 -19.23 -13.06 13.64
CA ILE A 9 -19.72 -13.64 14.90
C ILE A 9 -18.62 -14.48 15.56
N LYS A 10 -17.91 -15.30 14.78
CA LYS A 10 -16.76 -16.09 15.24
C LYS A 10 -15.65 -15.26 15.89
N TYR A 11 -15.47 -14.01 15.47
CA TYR A 11 -14.45 -13.10 16.02
C TYR A 11 -15.02 -12.10 17.03
N SER A 12 -16.25 -12.31 17.51
CA SER A 12 -16.98 -11.43 18.44
C SER A 12 -17.11 -9.98 17.96
N ILE A 13 -17.04 -9.75 16.65
CA ILE A 13 -17.16 -8.42 16.05
C ILE A 13 -18.66 -8.07 15.96
N PRO A 14 -19.12 -6.87 16.38
CA PRO A 14 -20.53 -6.53 16.50
C PRO A 14 -21.22 -6.22 15.15
N LEU A 15 -20.92 -6.99 14.11
CA LEU A 15 -21.30 -6.77 12.71
C LEU A 15 -21.87 -8.03 12.06
N LYS A 16 -22.62 -7.85 10.97
CA LYS A 16 -22.92 -8.90 9.98
C LYS A 16 -23.08 -8.27 8.59
N ILE A 17 -23.04 -9.09 7.54
CA ILE A 17 -23.37 -8.66 6.17
C ILE A 17 -24.84 -8.99 5.88
N GLU A 18 -25.55 -8.05 5.28
CA GLU A 18 -26.88 -8.23 4.68
C GLU A 18 -26.83 -7.91 3.18
N TYR A 19 -27.93 -8.18 2.47
CA TYR A 19 -28.06 -7.88 1.04
C TYR A 19 -29.43 -7.26 0.73
N THR A 20 -29.46 -6.21 -0.09
CA THR A 20 -30.67 -5.73 -0.77
C THR A 20 -30.33 -5.32 -2.20
N GLU A 21 -31.30 -5.45 -3.11
CA GLU A 21 -31.14 -5.09 -4.53
C GLU A 21 -30.61 -3.67 -4.75
N ASN A 22 -31.06 -2.70 -3.92
CA ASN A 22 -30.66 -1.29 -4.02
C ASN A 22 -29.29 -0.96 -3.39
N LYS A 23 -28.74 -1.81 -2.51
CA LYS A 23 -27.47 -1.55 -1.79
C LYS A 23 -26.36 -2.55 -2.09
N GLY A 24 -26.66 -3.63 -2.83
CA GLY A 24 -25.79 -4.79 -2.89
C GLY A 24 -25.61 -5.43 -1.52
N ARG A 25 -24.40 -5.91 -1.23
CA ARG A 25 -23.98 -6.35 0.12
C ARG A 25 -23.63 -5.13 0.97
N TYR A 26 -24.11 -5.07 2.20
CA TYR A 26 -23.81 -4.00 3.15
C TYR A 26 -23.62 -4.54 4.56
N VAL A 27 -22.85 -3.82 5.38
CA VAL A 27 -22.58 -4.17 6.78
C VAL A 27 -23.62 -3.53 7.70
N VAL A 28 -24.15 -4.28 8.68
CA VAL A 28 -25.03 -3.76 9.75
C VAL A 28 -24.53 -4.12 11.14
N ALA A 29 -24.87 -3.31 12.14
CA ALA A 29 -24.52 -3.56 13.53
C ALA A 29 -25.45 -4.61 14.18
N THR A 30 -24.89 -5.61 14.87
CA THR A 30 -25.66 -6.68 15.55
C THR A 30 -26.11 -6.31 16.97
N GLN A 31 -25.57 -5.23 17.50
CA GLN A 31 -25.86 -4.61 18.81
C GLN A 31 -25.68 -3.09 18.71
N ASP A 32 -26.06 -2.35 19.76
CA ASP A 32 -25.70 -0.94 19.86
C ASP A 32 -24.17 -0.76 19.99
N ILE A 33 -23.64 0.24 19.28
CA ILE A 33 -22.23 0.63 19.30
C ILE A 33 -22.15 2.10 19.70
N LYS A 34 -21.32 2.41 20.69
CA LYS A 34 -21.14 3.78 21.19
C LYS A 34 -20.20 4.59 20.30
N LYS A 35 -20.42 5.90 20.23
CA LYS A 35 -19.48 6.87 19.63
C LYS A 35 -18.04 6.61 20.12
N ASP A 36 -17.06 6.83 19.23
CA ASP A 36 -15.62 6.66 19.42
C ASP A 36 -15.13 5.22 19.68
N THR A 37 -16.04 4.22 19.69
CA THR A 37 -15.67 2.80 19.84
C THR A 37 -14.97 2.26 18.59
N LYS A 38 -13.90 1.47 18.79
CA LYS A 38 -13.26 0.64 17.75
C LYS A 38 -14.23 -0.48 17.32
N ILE A 39 -14.85 -0.31 16.15
CA ILE A 39 -15.82 -1.26 15.59
C ILE A 39 -15.12 -2.54 15.14
N VAL A 40 -14.10 -2.40 14.27
CA VAL A 40 -13.34 -3.52 13.72
C VAL A 40 -11.97 -3.06 13.20
N ALA A 41 -10.96 -3.91 13.34
CA ALA A 41 -9.69 -3.83 12.63
C ALA A 41 -9.63 -4.91 11.53
N ILE A 42 -9.36 -4.50 10.29
CA ILE A 42 -9.35 -5.34 9.09
C ILE A 42 -7.98 -5.30 8.45
N LYS A 43 -7.47 -6.47 8.04
CA LYS A 43 -6.14 -6.66 7.46
C LYS A 43 -6.18 -6.64 5.93
N GLY A 44 -5.20 -6.01 5.29
CA GLY A 44 -5.13 -5.96 3.82
C GLY A 44 -4.63 -7.26 3.20
N TYR A 45 -5.30 -7.70 2.14
CA TYR A 45 -4.94 -8.90 1.37
C TYR A 45 -3.71 -8.66 0.49
N SER A 46 -3.83 -7.79 -0.51
CA SER A 46 -2.77 -7.51 -1.48
C SER A 46 -2.42 -6.02 -1.51
N THR A 47 -1.16 -5.70 -1.85
CA THR A 47 -0.64 -4.31 -1.90
C THR A 47 0.04 -3.98 -3.24
N GLY A 48 0.04 -2.70 -3.62
CA GLY A 48 0.63 -2.18 -4.85
C GLY A 48 1.42 -0.90 -4.60
N ILE A 49 2.64 -1.03 -4.07
CA ILE A 49 3.51 0.13 -3.72
C ILE A 49 4.01 0.85 -4.98
N ILE A 50 3.93 2.18 -5.00
CA ILE A 50 4.41 3.05 -6.08
C ILE A 50 5.95 3.09 -6.09
N ASP A 51 6.57 2.89 -7.26
CA ASP A 51 8.04 2.74 -7.38
C ASP A 51 8.86 3.91 -6.84
N SER A 52 8.32 5.14 -6.85
CA SER A 52 9.01 6.31 -6.28
C SER A 52 9.17 6.27 -4.75
N PHE A 53 8.45 5.37 -4.06
CA PHE A 53 8.49 5.21 -2.61
C PHE A 53 9.07 3.88 -2.13
N LYS A 54 9.34 2.92 -3.04
CA LYS A 54 9.73 1.54 -2.69
C LYS A 54 10.86 1.45 -1.66
N LYS A 55 11.85 2.36 -1.71
CA LYS A 55 12.98 2.40 -0.77
C LYS A 55 12.62 2.83 0.67
N LYS A 56 11.46 3.46 0.86
CA LYS A 56 10.99 4.01 2.14
C LYS A 56 9.87 3.19 2.78
N ILE A 57 9.39 2.11 2.14
CA ILE A 57 8.21 1.37 2.60
C ILE A 57 8.56 -0.11 2.65
N CYS A 58 8.31 -0.76 3.79
CA CYS A 58 8.46 -2.21 3.88
C CYS A 58 7.41 -2.90 2.99
N SER A 59 7.86 -3.79 2.11
CA SER A 59 7.03 -4.50 1.14
C SER A 59 6.17 -5.64 1.75
N VAL A 60 6.18 -5.77 3.08
CA VAL A 60 5.31 -6.66 3.87
C VAL A 60 4.45 -5.82 4.80
N CYS A 61 5.03 -5.30 5.89
CA CYS A 61 4.30 -4.61 6.94
C CYS A 61 3.91 -3.14 6.63
N LEU A 62 4.20 -2.63 5.43
CA LEU A 62 3.99 -1.23 5.01
C LEU A 62 4.55 -0.14 5.95
N SER A 63 5.48 -0.49 6.86
CA SER A 63 6.16 0.49 7.71
C SER A 63 6.92 1.52 6.86
N ILE A 64 6.84 2.79 7.26
CA ILE A 64 7.41 3.93 6.52
C ILE A 64 8.68 4.41 7.23
N ASN A 65 9.82 4.34 6.54
CA ASN A 65 11.05 5.00 6.97
C ASN A 65 10.99 6.49 6.60
N ASN A 66 10.75 7.34 7.61
CA ASN A 66 10.72 8.80 7.43
C ASN A 66 12.12 9.39 7.19
N GLU A 67 13.13 8.89 7.90
CA GLU A 67 14.48 9.46 7.99
C GLU A 67 15.35 9.18 6.74
N GLY A 68 15.34 7.95 6.23
CA GLY A 68 16.28 7.48 5.22
C GLY A 68 15.67 6.53 4.20
N PHE A 69 16.37 5.44 3.91
CA PHE A 69 15.88 4.31 3.10
C PHE A 69 16.10 3.02 3.90
N TYR A 70 15.44 1.92 3.50
CA TYR A 70 15.75 0.59 4.01
C TYR A 70 16.94 -0.02 3.23
N ASP A 71 17.91 -0.58 3.95
CA ASP A 71 19.08 -1.25 3.34
C ASP A 71 18.83 -2.73 3.03
N ILE A 72 17.96 -3.38 3.83
CA ILE A 72 17.49 -4.74 3.59
C ILE A 72 16.53 -4.71 2.39
N SER A 73 16.92 -5.35 1.29
CA SER A 73 16.13 -5.38 0.06
C SER A 73 16.43 -6.61 -0.78
N CYS A 74 15.47 -7.04 -1.61
CA CYS A 74 15.70 -8.07 -2.61
C CYS A 74 16.58 -7.48 -3.73
N LYS A 75 17.87 -7.85 -3.74
CA LYS A 75 18.84 -7.33 -4.71
C LYS A 75 18.52 -7.78 -6.15
N SER A 76 17.90 -8.96 -6.30
CA SER A 76 17.52 -9.56 -7.60
C SER A 76 16.44 -8.78 -8.35
N CYS A 77 15.43 -8.22 -7.64
CA CYS A 77 14.39 -7.39 -8.27
C CYS A 77 14.64 -5.88 -8.12
N ASN A 78 15.30 -5.45 -7.03
CA ASN A 78 15.44 -4.04 -6.64
C ASN A 78 14.07 -3.32 -6.49
N ILE A 79 13.00 -4.08 -6.22
CA ILE A 79 11.64 -3.58 -5.98
C ILE A 79 11.22 -3.74 -4.52
N ALA A 80 11.45 -4.91 -3.93
CA ALA A 80 11.06 -5.20 -2.55
C ALA A 80 12.14 -4.77 -1.55
N TYR A 81 11.70 -4.05 -0.52
CA TYR A 81 12.51 -3.47 0.56
C TYR A 81 11.87 -3.81 1.91
N TYR A 82 12.67 -3.95 2.97
CA TYR A 82 12.22 -4.54 4.24
C TYR A 82 12.75 -3.77 5.45
N CYS A 83 11.94 -3.62 6.50
CA CYS A 83 12.36 -2.95 7.74
C CYS A 83 13.19 -3.86 8.66
N SER A 84 13.04 -5.18 8.55
CA SER A 84 13.74 -6.19 9.36
C SER A 84 14.05 -7.44 8.53
N LYS A 85 14.92 -8.31 9.06
CA LYS A 85 15.21 -9.61 8.44
C LYS A 85 13.99 -10.54 8.49
N ALA A 86 13.20 -10.50 9.57
CA ALA A 86 11.91 -11.20 9.66
C ALA A 86 10.96 -10.81 8.51
N CYS A 87 10.80 -9.51 8.21
CA CYS A 87 10.00 -9.08 7.06
C CYS A 87 10.58 -9.55 5.70
N GLN A 88 11.89 -9.70 5.56
CA GLN A 88 12.47 -10.31 4.36
C GLN A 88 12.12 -11.81 4.27
N MET A 89 12.25 -12.57 5.36
CA MET A 89 11.94 -14.00 5.41
C MET A 89 10.45 -14.28 5.19
N TYR A 90 9.57 -13.50 5.82
CA TYR A 90 8.13 -13.52 5.57
C TYR A 90 7.83 -13.31 4.08
N SER A 91 8.45 -12.31 3.45
CA SER A 91 8.27 -12.06 2.02
C SER A 91 8.75 -13.21 1.14
N GLN A 92 9.79 -13.93 1.54
CA GLN A 92 10.31 -15.07 0.79
C GLN A 92 9.42 -16.31 0.95
N ARG A 93 9.00 -16.65 2.18
CA ARG A 93 8.37 -17.94 2.53
C ARG A 93 6.84 -17.94 2.71
N LYS A 94 6.20 -16.77 2.79
CA LYS A 94 4.73 -16.64 3.02
C LYS A 94 4.04 -15.82 1.93
N LEU A 95 4.77 -14.93 1.25
CA LEU A 95 4.31 -14.18 0.07
C LEU A 95 4.88 -14.74 -1.24
N ASN A 96 5.69 -15.81 -1.17
CA ASN A 96 6.35 -16.50 -2.28
C ASN A 96 7.04 -15.54 -3.27
N HIS A 97 7.77 -14.53 -2.76
CA HIS A 97 8.34 -13.43 -3.54
C HIS A 97 9.24 -13.88 -4.70
N GLU A 98 9.84 -15.06 -4.64
CA GLU A 98 10.66 -15.60 -5.72
C GLU A 98 9.88 -15.79 -7.04
N LEU A 99 8.64 -16.29 -6.98
CA LEU A 99 7.76 -16.48 -8.15
C LEU A 99 7.53 -15.16 -8.90
N ILE A 100 7.37 -14.07 -8.13
CA ILE A 100 7.04 -12.74 -8.65
C ILE A 100 8.25 -11.80 -8.79
N CYS A 101 9.44 -12.20 -8.32
CA CYS A 101 10.66 -11.38 -8.28
C CYS A 101 11.04 -10.84 -9.66
N SER A 102 11.03 -11.69 -10.68
CA SER A 102 11.33 -11.28 -12.07
C SER A 102 10.22 -10.40 -12.66
N LEU A 103 8.96 -10.70 -12.35
CA LEU A 103 7.78 -9.98 -12.85
C LEU A 103 7.79 -8.52 -12.37
N LEU A 104 7.98 -8.32 -11.06
CA LEU A 104 8.03 -7.00 -10.42
C LEU A 104 9.17 -6.14 -11.01
N ARG A 105 10.34 -6.73 -11.25
CA ARG A 105 11.50 -6.08 -11.86
C ARG A 105 11.18 -5.55 -13.26
N LYS A 106 10.58 -6.38 -14.12
CA LYS A 106 10.23 -6.01 -15.50
C LYS A 106 9.06 -5.02 -15.56
N LEU A 107 8.05 -5.16 -14.70
CA LEU A 107 6.95 -4.21 -14.55
C LEU A 107 7.45 -2.80 -14.15
N ALA A 108 8.46 -2.71 -13.29
CA ALA A 108 9.05 -1.43 -12.93
C ALA A 108 9.73 -0.74 -14.14
N THR A 109 10.35 -1.49 -15.05
CA THR A 109 10.92 -0.95 -16.30
C THR A 109 9.92 -0.66 -17.40
N PHE A 110 8.71 -1.24 -17.36
CA PHE A 110 7.68 -1.04 -18.39
C PHE A 110 7.25 0.43 -18.52
N LYS A 111 6.91 0.89 -19.73
CA LYS A 111 6.42 2.27 -19.97
C LYS A 111 4.89 2.31 -19.88
N SER A 112 4.40 2.28 -18.64
CA SER A 112 3.00 2.53 -18.28
C SER A 112 2.94 3.51 -17.10
N ASP A 113 1.76 4.08 -16.87
CA ASP A 113 1.51 5.08 -15.84
C ASP A 113 1.52 4.47 -14.41
N ILE A 114 1.47 5.33 -13.41
CA ILE A 114 1.58 4.94 -11.99
C ILE A 114 0.32 4.19 -11.51
N HIS A 115 -0.86 4.53 -12.04
CA HIS A 115 -2.14 3.92 -11.67
C HIS A 115 -2.20 2.49 -12.18
N SER A 116 -2.02 2.26 -13.49
CA SER A 116 -2.05 0.91 -14.07
C SER A 116 -0.94 0.03 -13.52
N LYS A 117 0.29 0.54 -13.31
CA LYS A 117 1.35 -0.23 -12.62
C LYS A 117 0.98 -0.67 -11.21
N SER A 118 0.31 0.17 -10.43
CA SER A 118 -0.09 -0.21 -9.05
C SER A 118 -1.10 -1.38 -9.04
N ILE A 119 -1.98 -1.44 -10.03
CA ILE A 119 -2.99 -2.49 -10.20
C ILE A 119 -2.36 -3.77 -10.74
N MET A 120 -1.41 -3.66 -11.69
CA MET A 120 -0.61 -4.80 -12.15
C MET A 120 0.20 -5.44 -11.00
N LYS A 121 0.76 -4.63 -10.09
CA LYS A 121 1.42 -5.13 -8.88
C LYS A 121 0.45 -5.82 -7.93
N LEU A 122 -0.76 -5.26 -7.74
CA LEU A 122 -1.80 -5.89 -6.93
C LEU A 122 -2.14 -7.28 -7.45
N LEU A 123 -2.36 -7.47 -8.76
CA LEU A 123 -2.63 -8.80 -9.31
C LEU A 123 -1.45 -9.76 -9.11
N ILE A 124 -0.23 -9.35 -9.46
CA ILE A 124 0.98 -10.18 -9.29
C ILE A 124 1.09 -10.67 -7.85
N ASN A 125 0.91 -9.77 -6.88
CA ASN A 125 0.94 -10.12 -5.46
C ASN A 125 -0.27 -10.99 -5.05
N SER A 126 -1.47 -10.73 -5.57
CA SER A 126 -2.68 -11.51 -5.29
C SER A 126 -2.62 -12.96 -5.80
N LEU A 127 -1.97 -13.22 -6.94
CA LEU A 127 -1.74 -14.57 -7.46
C LEU A 127 -0.62 -15.29 -6.70
N SER A 128 0.42 -14.57 -6.28
CA SER A 128 1.46 -15.10 -5.37
C SER A 128 0.85 -15.55 -4.05
N LEU A 129 -0.08 -14.76 -3.52
CA LEU A 129 -0.90 -15.10 -2.37
C LEU A 129 -1.78 -16.33 -2.66
N LYS A 130 -2.55 -16.39 -3.78
CA LYS A 130 -3.36 -17.59 -4.14
C LYS A 130 -2.54 -18.88 -4.10
N LYS A 131 -1.36 -18.92 -4.73
CA LYS A 131 -0.51 -20.13 -4.69
C LYS A 131 -0.02 -20.48 -3.28
N SER A 132 0.20 -19.48 -2.43
CA SER A 132 0.48 -19.71 -1.00
C SER A 132 -0.74 -20.34 -0.29
N GLU A 133 -1.97 -19.94 -0.64
CA GLU A 133 -3.20 -20.52 -0.05
C GLU A 133 -3.38 -21.98 -0.47
N GLU A 134 -3.23 -22.28 -1.76
CA GLU A 134 -3.29 -23.64 -2.29
C GLU A 134 -2.25 -24.56 -1.65
N GLU A 135 -1.04 -24.07 -1.42
CA GLU A 135 0.03 -24.79 -0.73
C GLU A 135 -0.32 -25.05 0.75
N TYR A 136 -0.83 -24.04 1.46
CA TYR A 136 -1.22 -24.19 2.86
C TYR A 136 -2.41 -25.14 3.05
N MET A 137 -3.45 -25.03 2.22
CA MET A 137 -4.61 -25.93 2.29
C MET A 137 -4.21 -27.37 1.98
N ARG A 138 -3.30 -27.60 1.02
CA ARG A 138 -2.73 -28.93 0.71
C ARG A 138 -1.93 -29.51 1.87
N LEU A 139 -1.13 -28.70 2.56
CA LEU A 139 -0.32 -29.13 3.71
C LEU A 139 -1.18 -29.43 4.96
N ASN A 140 -2.39 -28.86 5.06
CA ASN A 140 -3.23 -28.92 6.25
C ASN A 140 -4.58 -29.65 6.03
N SER A 141 -4.72 -30.43 4.94
CA SER A 141 -5.99 -31.09 4.54
C SER A 141 -6.53 -32.16 5.53
N SER A 142 -5.93 -32.32 6.70
CA SER A 142 -6.29 -33.31 7.73
C SER A 142 -6.76 -32.67 9.05
N ASN A 143 -7.10 -31.38 9.06
CA ASN A 143 -7.46 -30.65 10.29
C ASN A 143 -8.53 -29.57 10.03
N ASP A 144 -9.79 -29.86 10.34
CA ASP A 144 -10.97 -29.10 9.89
C ASP A 144 -11.04 -27.63 10.36
N ASN A 145 -10.28 -27.24 11.38
CA ASN A 145 -10.30 -25.86 11.91
C ASN A 145 -9.46 -24.84 11.09
N ILE A 146 -8.59 -25.30 10.19
CA ILE A 146 -7.39 -24.55 9.81
C ILE A 146 -7.60 -23.36 8.84
N ILE A 147 -8.72 -23.26 8.12
CA ILE A 147 -9.01 -22.12 7.20
C ILE A 147 -8.81 -20.74 7.86
N ASN A 148 -8.95 -20.66 9.18
CA ASN A 148 -8.93 -19.45 9.98
C ASN A 148 -7.53 -19.04 10.50
N ASN A 149 -6.52 -19.90 10.37
CA ASN A 149 -5.13 -19.63 10.78
C ASN A 149 -4.29 -19.01 9.63
N TRP A 150 -4.93 -18.60 8.54
CA TRP A 150 -4.27 -18.32 7.27
C TRP A 150 -4.05 -16.82 6.97
N LEU A 151 -2.94 -16.50 6.30
CA LEU A 151 -2.50 -15.16 5.85
C LEU A 151 -2.62 -13.97 6.83
N SER A 152 -1.69 -13.99 7.78
CA SER A 152 -1.28 -12.82 8.56
C SER A 152 -0.30 -11.93 7.76
N THR A 153 -0.76 -11.14 6.78
CA THR A 153 0.09 -10.34 5.84
C THR A 153 1.01 -9.26 6.46
N VAL A 154 0.86 -8.95 7.75
CA VAL A 154 1.94 -8.44 8.60
C VAL A 154 2.30 -9.59 9.52
N PRO A 155 3.58 -9.92 9.71
CA PRO A 155 3.94 -10.73 10.86
C PRO A 155 3.46 -10.01 12.14
N LEU A 156 2.56 -10.66 12.90
CA LEU A 156 2.21 -10.28 14.27
C LEU A 156 3.49 -10.23 15.13
N PRO A 157 3.48 -9.62 16.34
CA PRO A 157 4.60 -9.72 17.27
C PRO A 157 5.07 -11.18 17.45
N SER A 158 4.14 -12.12 17.61
CA SER A 158 4.40 -13.57 17.64
C SER A 158 5.10 -14.10 16.39
N ASP A 159 4.69 -13.66 15.20
CA ASP A 159 5.27 -14.11 13.92
C ASP A 159 6.68 -13.49 13.74
N ILE A 160 6.90 -12.26 14.24
CA ILE A 160 8.22 -11.63 14.29
C ILE A 160 9.12 -12.40 15.26
N GLU A 161 8.64 -12.68 16.47
CA GLU A 161 9.32 -13.45 17.52
C GLU A 161 9.68 -14.87 17.04
N GLU A 162 8.81 -15.55 16.28
CA GLU A 162 9.10 -16.84 15.64
C GLU A 162 10.27 -16.73 14.65
N TYR A 163 10.23 -15.76 13.73
CA TYR A 163 11.32 -15.55 12.76
C TYR A 163 12.61 -15.03 13.40
N GLU A 164 12.53 -14.28 14.49
CA GLU A 164 13.71 -13.79 15.22
C GLU A 164 14.36 -14.91 16.04
N LYS A 165 13.56 -15.79 16.67
CA LYS A 165 14.05 -17.05 17.28
C LYS A 165 14.69 -17.98 16.25
N GLU A 166 14.07 -18.18 15.09
CA GLU A 166 14.67 -18.99 14.01
C GLU A 166 16.01 -18.39 13.54
N LEU A 167 16.09 -17.07 13.43
CA LEU A 167 17.34 -16.36 13.11
C LEU A 167 18.41 -16.52 14.20
N GLU A 168 18.04 -16.72 15.46
CA GLU A 168 18.98 -17.02 16.54
C GLU A 168 19.42 -18.48 16.53
N GLU A 169 18.50 -19.43 16.36
CA GLU A 169 18.84 -20.84 16.17
C GLU A 169 19.76 -21.08 14.96
N LEU A 170 19.56 -20.32 13.87
CA LEU A 170 20.44 -20.36 12.69
C LEU A 170 21.82 -19.74 12.95
N LYS A 171 21.94 -18.70 13.80
CA LYS A 171 23.25 -18.18 14.23
C LYS A 171 23.99 -19.22 15.07
N LEU A 172 23.31 -19.85 16.04
CA LEU A 172 23.88 -20.89 16.90
C LEU A 172 24.41 -22.05 16.05
N LYS A 173 23.60 -22.60 15.13
CA LYS A 173 24.02 -23.67 14.21
C LYS A 173 25.24 -23.27 13.36
N VAL A 174 25.40 -22.00 12.99
CA VAL A 174 26.60 -21.49 12.28
C VAL A 174 27.81 -21.35 13.20
N ILE A 175 27.61 -21.07 14.50
CA ILE A 175 28.70 -21.06 15.49
C ILE A 175 29.17 -22.50 15.74
N ASP A 176 28.25 -23.45 15.94
CA ASP A 176 28.55 -24.87 16.14
C ASP A 176 29.36 -25.45 14.96
N ASN A 177 28.93 -25.18 13.72
CA ASN A 177 29.64 -25.57 12.49
C ASN A 177 31.03 -24.91 12.32
N ASN A 178 31.34 -23.84 13.07
CA ASN A 178 32.68 -23.25 13.12
C ASN A 178 33.53 -23.82 14.28
N CYS A 179 32.90 -24.32 15.35
CA CYS A 179 33.59 -25.07 16.41
C CYS A 179 34.03 -26.46 15.93
N GLU A 180 33.23 -27.14 15.10
CA GLU A 180 33.56 -28.45 14.51
C GLU A 180 34.70 -28.44 13.48
N LYS A 181 35.36 -27.29 13.24
CA LYS A 181 36.50 -27.17 12.31
C LYS A 181 37.86 -26.94 12.95
N ASN A 182 37.95 -26.90 14.29
CA ASN A 182 39.21 -26.79 15.02
C ASN A 182 39.31 -27.87 16.11
N ASN A 183 39.49 -29.13 15.73
CA ASN A 183 39.95 -30.19 16.62
C ASN A 183 40.56 -31.36 15.85
N ASP A 184 41.88 -31.35 15.67
CA ASP A 184 42.66 -32.58 15.45
C ASP A 184 44.17 -32.35 15.75
N ASN A 185 44.61 -32.80 16.93
CA ASN A 185 45.99 -33.20 17.31
C ASN A 185 47.12 -32.14 17.37
N ASN A 186 48.12 -32.23 18.28
CA ASN A 186 48.12 -32.73 19.68
C ASN A 186 49.46 -32.32 20.38
N ILE A 187 49.41 -32.03 21.69
CA ILE A 187 50.48 -32.17 22.74
C ILE A 187 51.92 -31.72 22.40
N ASP A 188 52.46 -30.73 23.13
CA ASP A 188 53.36 -31.02 24.28
C ASP A 188 53.44 -29.84 25.29
N LYS A 189 54.15 -30.05 26.41
CA LYS A 189 54.07 -29.26 27.66
C LYS A 189 55.14 -28.16 27.75
N ASN A 190 54.81 -27.03 28.36
CA ASN A 190 55.31 -26.61 29.70
C ASN A 190 55.11 -25.12 29.99
N HIS A 191 55.00 -24.83 31.29
CA HIS A 191 55.19 -23.55 31.99
C HIS A 191 54.32 -22.31 31.67
N ILE A 192 53.86 -21.77 32.80
CA ILE A 192 53.26 -20.46 33.11
C ILE A 192 54.14 -19.30 32.63
N ASP A 193 53.56 -18.20 32.15
CA ASP A 193 53.47 -16.91 32.89
C ASP A 193 52.77 -15.82 32.04
N GLU A 194 52.15 -14.83 32.70
CA GLU A 194 51.61 -13.61 32.09
C GLU A 194 52.62 -12.47 32.26
N GLU A 195 53.08 -11.79 31.19
CA GLU A 195 53.38 -10.34 31.23
C GLU A 195 53.75 -9.66 29.88
N GLU A 196 53.59 -8.33 29.91
CA GLU A 196 54.28 -7.24 29.18
C GLU A 196 54.38 -7.08 27.64
N LEU A 197 54.03 -5.84 27.29
CA LEU A 197 54.27 -5.00 26.12
C LEU A 197 55.70 -4.96 25.51
N ASN A 198 55.72 -4.62 24.22
CA ASN A 198 56.67 -3.70 23.53
C ASN A 198 58.20 -3.80 23.75
N LYS A 199 58.90 -4.42 22.79
CA LYS A 199 60.02 -3.84 21.98
C LYS A 199 60.07 -4.60 20.63
N ASN A 200 60.26 -4.04 19.43
CA ASN A 200 60.94 -2.85 18.88
C ASN A 200 62.43 -3.07 18.52
N THR A 201 62.84 -2.72 17.28
CA THR A 201 64.14 -3.01 16.60
C THR A 201 64.45 -4.52 16.45
N GLY A 202 65.28 -5.04 15.53
CA GLY A 202 66.18 -4.56 14.45
C GLY A 202 67.06 -5.78 14.06
N GLU A 203 67.73 -5.93 12.92
CA GLU A 203 68.11 -5.08 11.78
C GLU A 203 68.53 -5.99 10.58
N ASN A 204 68.80 -5.39 9.39
CA ASN A 204 69.88 -5.72 8.42
C ASN A 204 70.19 -7.21 8.07
N LYS A 205 70.28 -7.59 6.78
CA LYS A 205 71.32 -7.07 5.87
C LYS A 205 71.03 -7.26 4.36
N LEU A 206 71.21 -6.16 3.61
CA LEU A 206 72.13 -5.98 2.44
C LEU A 206 71.86 -6.75 1.11
N ASN A 207 72.05 -6.17 -0.09
CA ASN A 207 72.15 -4.74 -0.50
C ASN A 207 72.17 -4.57 -2.05
N ILE A 208 71.88 -3.33 -2.53
CA ILE A 208 72.50 -2.63 -3.70
C ILE A 208 72.44 -3.26 -5.11
N ASP A 209 72.10 -2.55 -6.20
CA ASP A 209 71.44 -1.23 -6.41
C ASP A 209 70.80 -1.22 -7.85
N ASN A 210 70.84 -0.27 -8.82
CA ASN A 210 71.51 1.03 -9.02
C ASN A 210 70.82 1.88 -10.13
N GLN A 211 71.22 3.16 -10.24
CA GLN A 211 70.99 4.15 -11.31
C GLN A 211 69.65 4.94 -11.36
N GLU A 212 69.81 6.26 -11.26
CA GLU A 212 68.81 7.29 -11.55
C GLU A 212 68.79 7.65 -13.06
N SER A 213 67.72 8.29 -13.55
CA SER A 213 67.75 9.70 -14.02
C SER A 213 66.62 10.09 -15.00
N ILE A 214 66.47 11.41 -15.20
CA ILE A 214 65.80 12.14 -16.31
C ILE A 214 64.26 12.37 -16.27
N SER A 215 63.92 13.66 -16.45
CA SER A 215 62.65 14.25 -16.94
C SER A 215 61.40 14.30 -16.04
N SER A 216 61.23 15.47 -15.42
CA SER A 216 59.94 16.05 -15.02
C SER A 216 59.20 16.71 -16.20
N SER A 217 57.92 16.40 -16.47
CA SER A 217 57.07 17.26 -17.35
C SER A 217 55.52 17.06 -17.36
N GLU A 218 54.85 16.43 -16.38
CA GLU A 218 53.38 16.14 -16.49
C GLU A 218 52.39 16.92 -15.58
N ASP A 219 52.75 17.36 -14.37
CA ASP A 219 51.73 17.75 -13.36
C ASP A 219 51.17 19.20 -13.43
N GLU A 220 51.71 20.03 -14.31
CA GLU A 220 51.20 21.40 -14.57
C GLU A 220 49.93 21.42 -15.44
N GLU A 221 49.78 20.45 -16.35
CA GLU A 221 48.71 20.40 -17.35
C GLU A 221 47.34 20.01 -16.74
N LYS A 222 47.34 19.06 -15.80
CA LYS A 222 46.11 18.57 -15.13
C LYS A 222 45.41 19.68 -14.34
N LYS A 223 46.16 20.50 -13.59
CA LYS A 223 45.61 21.59 -12.74
C LYS A 223 45.02 22.78 -13.51
N LYS A 224 45.38 22.97 -14.79
CA LYS A 224 44.84 24.05 -15.66
C LYS A 224 43.52 23.65 -16.34
N LYS A 225 43.26 22.36 -16.58
CA LYS A 225 42.07 21.87 -17.30
C LYS A 225 40.77 21.92 -16.48
N ASP A 226 40.81 21.67 -15.17
CA ASP A 226 39.58 21.67 -14.33
C ASP A 226 39.04 23.06 -13.97
N LYS A 227 39.90 24.09 -13.88
CA LYS A 227 39.43 25.47 -13.64
C LYS A 227 38.62 26.04 -14.83
N LYS A 228 38.82 25.55 -16.07
CA LYS A 228 37.97 25.90 -17.22
C LYS A 228 36.62 25.19 -17.20
N LYS A 229 36.57 23.87 -16.90
CA LYS A 229 35.30 23.11 -16.84
C LYS A 229 34.30 23.66 -15.80
N LYS A 230 34.77 24.19 -14.67
CA LYS A 230 33.90 24.81 -13.65
C LYS A 230 33.29 26.17 -14.04
N LYS A 231 33.86 26.91 -15.01
CA LYS A 231 33.26 28.19 -15.47
C LYS A 231 32.12 28.04 -16.47
N HIS A 232 32.17 27.05 -17.38
CA HIS A 232 31.08 26.83 -18.37
C HIS A 232 29.76 26.43 -17.69
N LYS A 233 29.81 25.42 -16.79
CA LYS A 233 28.62 24.90 -16.09
C LYS A 233 27.85 25.94 -15.25
N LYS A 234 28.39 27.14 -15.00
CA LYS A 234 27.66 28.23 -14.32
C LYS A 234 26.85 29.09 -15.29
N LYS A 235 27.45 29.54 -16.40
CA LYS A 235 26.74 30.28 -17.46
C LYS A 235 25.57 29.48 -18.04
N ASP A 236 25.76 28.18 -18.26
CA ASP A 236 24.71 27.27 -18.79
C ASP A 236 23.49 27.10 -17.85
N LYS A 237 23.61 27.48 -16.57
CA LYS A 237 22.51 27.53 -15.60
C LYS A 237 21.81 28.89 -15.65
N GLU A 238 22.58 29.97 -15.51
CA GLU A 238 22.10 31.35 -15.49
C GLU A 238 21.28 31.66 -16.76
N GLU A 239 21.71 31.19 -17.93
CA GLU A 239 20.97 31.37 -19.19
C GLU A 239 19.67 30.55 -19.27
N LYS A 240 19.60 29.38 -18.62
CA LYS A 240 18.39 28.53 -18.57
C LYS A 240 17.34 29.10 -17.60
N GLU A 241 17.78 29.65 -16.47
CA GLU A 241 16.91 30.32 -15.51
C GLU A 241 16.32 31.61 -16.11
N MET A 242 17.11 32.41 -16.83
CA MET A 242 16.59 33.58 -17.56
C MET A 242 15.62 33.20 -18.69
N LYS A 243 15.86 32.08 -19.41
CA LYS A 243 14.92 31.56 -20.42
C LYS A 243 13.61 31.03 -19.79
N LYS A 244 13.68 30.43 -18.59
CA LYS A 244 12.48 30.03 -17.82
C LYS A 244 11.66 31.25 -17.41
N HIS A 245 12.30 32.26 -16.80
CA HIS A 245 11.60 33.43 -16.26
C HIS A 245 10.89 34.26 -17.34
N LYS A 246 11.44 34.32 -18.57
CA LYS A 246 10.77 34.92 -19.74
C LYS A 246 9.58 34.11 -20.25
N LYS A 247 9.60 32.78 -20.09
CA LYS A 247 8.49 31.89 -20.50
C LYS A 247 7.31 31.98 -19.53
N ASP A 248 7.60 32.08 -18.24
CA ASP A 248 6.58 32.23 -17.19
C ASP A 248 5.90 33.61 -17.28
N LYS A 249 6.65 34.71 -17.49
CA LYS A 249 6.08 36.05 -17.77
C LYS A 249 5.26 36.14 -19.07
N LYS A 250 5.42 35.21 -20.03
CA LYS A 250 4.54 35.15 -21.21
C LYS A 250 3.19 34.51 -20.85
N LYS A 251 3.21 33.43 -20.05
CA LYS A 251 2.00 32.76 -19.54
C LYS A 251 1.14 33.66 -18.65
N GLU A 252 1.75 34.57 -17.88
CA GLU A 252 1.00 35.56 -17.10
C GLU A 252 0.26 36.56 -18.01
N LYS A 253 0.87 36.99 -19.12
CA LYS A 253 0.21 37.88 -20.08
C LYS A 253 -0.86 37.18 -20.93
N GLU A 254 -0.67 35.91 -21.24
CA GLU A 254 -1.69 35.09 -21.92
C GLU A 254 -2.91 34.83 -21.01
N LYS A 255 -2.75 34.84 -19.68
CA LYS A 255 -3.84 34.63 -18.70
C LYS A 255 -4.79 35.82 -18.47
N ILE A 256 -4.55 36.99 -19.07
CA ILE A 256 -5.32 38.22 -18.78
C ILE A 256 -6.37 38.52 -19.86
N ASN A 257 -6.32 37.86 -21.03
CA ASN A 257 -7.14 38.20 -22.20
C ASN A 257 -8.32 37.27 -22.47
N ASP A 258 -8.37 36.06 -21.89
CA ASP A 258 -9.36 35.02 -22.25
C ASP A 258 -10.68 35.09 -21.46
N ASN A 259 -10.95 36.21 -20.77
CA ASN A 259 -12.24 36.49 -20.14
C ASN A 259 -13.22 37.16 -21.13
N VAL A 260 -13.73 36.39 -22.11
CA VAL A 260 -15.02 36.61 -22.81
C VAL A 260 -15.23 35.53 -23.89
N ILE A 261 -16.28 34.69 -23.77
CA ILE A 261 -16.83 33.76 -24.78
C ILE A 261 -15.85 32.59 -25.15
N ASN A 262 -16.23 31.30 -25.27
CA ASN A 262 -17.52 30.66 -25.54
C ASN A 262 -17.72 29.31 -24.79
N GLU A 263 -18.87 28.66 -25.01
CA GLU A 263 -19.23 27.36 -24.44
C GLU A 263 -18.63 26.14 -25.18
N ASN A 264 -18.68 24.97 -24.53
CA ASN A 264 -18.60 23.61 -25.12
C ASN A 264 -17.29 23.13 -25.83
N GLU A 265 -16.12 23.06 -25.17
CA GLU A 265 -15.14 21.98 -25.48
C GLU A 265 -14.03 21.66 -24.44
N ILE A 266 -14.32 21.57 -23.12
CA ILE A 266 -13.32 21.06 -22.14
C ILE A 266 -13.92 19.97 -21.23
N ASN A 267 -13.75 18.70 -21.61
CA ASN A 267 -13.91 17.58 -20.65
C ASN A 267 -13.12 16.30 -20.99
N LYS A 268 -11.84 16.43 -21.41
CA LYS A 268 -10.87 15.31 -21.44
C LYS A 268 -9.50 15.74 -20.94
N LYS A 269 -8.84 14.85 -20.18
CA LYS A 269 -7.49 14.98 -19.57
C LYS A 269 -7.38 15.71 -18.21
N GLU A 270 -8.05 15.20 -17.18
CA GLU A 270 -7.34 14.67 -16.00
C GLU A 270 -8.20 13.59 -15.33
N LYS A 271 -7.62 12.42 -15.03
CA LYS A 271 -8.31 11.35 -14.27
C LYS A 271 -8.27 11.69 -12.77
N SER A 272 -9.37 11.39 -12.07
CA SER A 272 -9.44 11.41 -10.61
C SER A 272 -8.28 10.59 -10.00
N LYS A 273 -7.75 11.07 -8.88
CA LYS A 273 -6.66 10.44 -8.12
C LYS A 273 -7.09 10.06 -6.70
N HIS A 274 -8.40 10.13 -6.40
CA HIS A 274 -8.94 10.12 -5.04
C HIS A 274 -10.07 9.10 -4.86
N LYS A 275 -9.68 7.85 -4.56
CA LYS A 275 -10.58 6.89 -3.92
C LYS A 275 -10.21 6.71 -2.45
N HIS A 276 -11.20 6.91 -1.58
CA HIS A 276 -11.11 7.09 -0.13
C HIS A 276 -10.24 8.29 0.29
N SER A 277 -10.92 9.38 0.70
CA SER A 277 -10.28 10.63 1.14
C SER A 277 -9.59 10.52 2.51
N LYS A 278 -8.74 11.50 2.82
CA LYS A 278 -8.06 11.67 4.10
C LYS A 278 -8.96 12.43 5.08
N HIS A 279 -9.32 11.83 6.21
CA HIS A 279 -9.84 12.60 7.33
C HIS A 279 -8.75 13.53 7.90
N HIS A 280 -9.05 14.83 7.98
CA HIS A 280 -8.25 15.78 8.75
C HIS A 280 -8.53 15.57 10.24
N LYS A 281 -7.47 15.33 11.04
CA LYS A 281 -7.49 15.80 12.43
C LYS A 281 -7.68 17.32 12.37
N LYS A 282 -8.60 17.85 13.18
CA LYS A 282 -8.52 19.26 13.59
C LYS A 282 -7.55 19.31 14.77
N ASP A 283 -6.61 20.22 14.70
CA ASP A 283 -5.80 20.58 15.86
C ASP A 283 -6.70 21.30 16.87
N ILE A 284 -6.57 20.98 18.16
CA ILE A 284 -7.28 21.66 19.23
C ILE A 284 -6.35 22.74 19.76
N GLU A 285 -6.64 24.00 19.45
CA GLU A 285 -5.96 25.14 20.05
C GLU A 285 -6.37 25.24 21.52
N THR A 286 -5.50 24.79 22.42
CA THR A 286 -5.61 25.03 23.86
C THR A 286 -4.91 26.33 24.21
N ASN A 287 -5.69 27.35 24.61
CA ASN A 287 -5.12 28.58 25.15
C ASN A 287 -4.43 28.31 26.50
N GLU A 288 -3.27 28.92 26.71
CA GLU A 288 -2.54 28.90 27.97
C GLU A 288 -3.05 30.02 28.90
N GLU A 289 -3.59 29.68 30.07
CA GLU A 289 -3.68 30.57 31.23
C GLU A 289 -3.19 29.79 32.47
N GLU A 290 -2.51 30.49 33.39
CA GLU A 290 -1.66 29.86 34.43
C GLU A 290 -2.31 29.71 35.82
N LYS A 291 -1.71 28.81 36.63
CA LYS A 291 -1.82 28.67 38.11
C LYS A 291 -3.14 28.08 38.64
N GLU A 292 -3.18 27.44 39.81
CA GLU A 292 -2.23 27.44 40.94
C GLU A 292 -2.12 26.07 41.65
N ASP A 293 -1.02 25.81 42.39
CA ASP A 293 -0.67 24.50 42.99
C ASP A 293 -1.51 24.04 44.19
N LYS A 294 -1.56 22.70 44.40
CA LYS A 294 -1.14 22.02 45.66
C LYS A 294 -1.12 20.46 45.63
N ASN A 295 0.09 19.91 45.56
CA ASN A 295 0.65 18.74 46.30
C ASN A 295 0.08 17.29 46.14
N ILE A 296 0.95 16.33 46.51
CA ILE A 296 0.73 14.88 46.78
C ILE A 296 0.59 14.01 45.49
N ASP A 297 1.42 13.01 45.20
CA ASP A 297 2.62 12.49 45.89
C ASP A 297 3.67 11.87 44.92
N ILE A 298 4.85 11.50 45.44
CA ILE A 298 6.00 11.00 44.67
C ILE A 298 5.83 9.55 44.17
N ILE A 299 5.92 9.31 42.85
CA ILE A 299 6.18 7.99 42.25
C ILE A 299 7.26 8.12 41.15
N ASN A 300 8.12 7.09 41.03
CA ASN A 300 9.41 7.15 40.34
C ASN A 300 9.37 7.00 38.80
N GLU A 301 10.46 7.44 38.17
CA GLU A 301 10.75 7.45 36.72
C GLU A 301 10.66 6.08 36.01
N LYS A 302 9.47 5.66 35.54
CA LYS A 302 9.32 4.50 34.64
C LYS A 302 8.16 4.62 33.61
N ASP A 303 8.14 5.66 32.80
CA ASP A 303 7.20 5.77 31.67
C ASP A 303 7.89 6.04 30.31
N VAL A 304 8.59 5.01 29.81
CA VAL A 304 9.04 4.91 28.41
C VAL A 304 8.69 3.52 27.87
N ASN A 305 7.41 3.12 27.90
CA ASN A 305 6.80 2.06 27.07
C ASN A 305 5.30 1.85 27.38
N SER A 306 4.40 2.64 26.77
CA SER A 306 2.95 2.49 27.00
C SER A 306 2.02 2.61 25.76
N GLU A 307 2.54 2.67 24.52
CA GLU A 307 1.76 2.32 23.31
C GLU A 307 1.95 0.83 22.94
N LYS A 308 1.66 -0.06 23.89
CA LYS A 308 1.68 -1.51 23.65
C LYS A 308 0.46 -1.90 22.82
N TYR A 309 0.70 -2.27 21.56
CA TYR A 309 -0.32 -2.62 20.55
C TYR A 309 -1.53 -3.37 21.14
N ASP A 310 -2.73 -2.79 20.98
CA ASP A 310 -4.02 -3.36 21.38
C ASP A 310 -4.32 -4.63 20.56
N THR A 311 -3.93 -5.77 21.12
CA THR A 311 -4.06 -7.10 20.53
C THR A 311 -5.44 -7.72 20.80
N ILE A 312 -5.92 -8.49 19.81
CA ILE A 312 -7.04 -9.44 19.88
C ILE A 312 -8.45 -8.83 19.84
N THR A 313 -8.76 -7.73 20.52
CA THR A 313 -10.15 -7.21 20.53
C THR A 313 -10.60 -6.67 19.16
N ASN A 314 -11.81 -7.03 18.73
CA ASN A 314 -12.46 -6.63 17.46
C ASN A 314 -11.55 -6.66 16.21
N THR A 315 -10.66 -7.65 16.11
CA THR A 315 -9.68 -7.74 15.01
C THR A 315 -9.93 -9.00 14.19
N ILE A 316 -10.09 -8.87 12.87
CA ILE A 316 -10.10 -10.02 11.97
C ILE A 316 -8.65 -10.52 11.84
N PRO A 317 -8.31 -11.77 12.23
CA PRO A 317 -6.91 -12.23 12.28
C PRO A 317 -6.29 -12.48 10.90
N TYR A 318 -7.13 -12.70 9.88
CA TYR A 318 -6.77 -12.99 8.51
C TYR A 318 -7.16 -11.84 7.56
N SER A 319 -6.50 -11.76 6.40
CA SER A 319 -6.76 -10.72 5.40
C SER A 319 -7.95 -10.98 4.46
N GLY A 320 -8.66 -12.08 4.67
CA GLY A 320 -9.45 -12.73 3.62
C GLY A 320 -8.58 -13.52 2.65
N THR A 321 -9.26 -14.30 1.81
CA THR A 321 -8.70 -15.17 0.78
C THR A 321 -8.63 -14.50 -0.59
N TYR A 322 -7.99 -15.16 -1.56
CA TYR A 322 -8.11 -14.80 -2.96
C TYR A 322 -9.57 -14.77 -3.44
N ASN A 323 -10.42 -15.68 -2.97
CA ASN A 323 -11.82 -15.74 -3.37
C ASN A 323 -12.62 -14.56 -2.79
N ASP A 324 -12.39 -14.19 -1.53
CA ASP A 324 -13.00 -13.01 -0.91
C ASP A 324 -12.69 -11.73 -1.71
N MET A 325 -11.47 -11.61 -2.22
CA MET A 325 -11.05 -10.53 -3.10
C MET A 325 -11.74 -10.59 -4.48
N MET A 326 -11.82 -11.76 -5.12
CA MET A 326 -12.45 -11.90 -6.44
C MET A 326 -13.97 -11.77 -6.42
N ASN A 327 -14.62 -12.08 -5.29
CA ASN A 327 -16.07 -11.91 -5.11
C ASN A 327 -16.48 -10.46 -4.81
N LEU A 328 -15.58 -9.47 -4.93
CA LEU A 328 -15.90 -8.04 -4.79
C LEU A 328 -16.58 -7.47 -6.04
N GLN A 329 -17.27 -6.32 -5.90
CA GLN A 329 -18.01 -5.74 -7.02
C GLN A 329 -17.07 -5.21 -8.11
N SER A 330 -17.22 -5.70 -9.34
CA SER A 330 -16.58 -5.16 -10.52
C SER A 330 -17.58 -4.29 -11.29
N HIS A 331 -17.16 -3.12 -11.76
CA HIS A 331 -17.98 -2.20 -12.54
C HIS A 331 -17.46 -2.13 -13.99
N PHE A 332 -17.23 -3.31 -14.59
CA PHE A 332 -16.62 -3.42 -15.91
C PHE A 332 -17.60 -3.09 -17.05
N GLU A 333 -18.91 -3.25 -16.85
CA GLU A 333 -19.88 -2.92 -17.89
C GLU A 333 -20.08 -1.40 -17.99
N GLU A 334 -20.03 -0.71 -16.86
CA GLU A 334 -20.12 0.74 -16.70
C GLU A 334 -18.85 1.49 -17.18
N TRP A 335 -17.76 0.76 -17.46
CA TRP A 335 -16.57 1.34 -18.08
C TRP A 335 -16.82 1.78 -19.52
N THR A 336 -16.60 3.07 -19.78
CA THR A 336 -16.63 3.63 -21.13
C THR A 336 -15.62 2.96 -22.07
N ASP A 337 -15.90 2.97 -23.37
CA ASP A 337 -14.97 2.41 -24.37
C ASP A 337 -13.58 3.06 -24.34
N ASP A 338 -13.46 4.34 -23.96
CA ASP A 338 -12.16 4.99 -23.83
C ASP A 338 -11.34 4.38 -22.67
N MET A 339 -11.98 4.02 -21.56
CA MET A 339 -11.35 3.29 -20.45
C MET A 339 -10.97 1.86 -20.89
N LYS A 340 -11.90 1.14 -21.54
CA LYS A 340 -11.64 -0.21 -22.08
C LYS A 340 -10.48 -0.19 -23.09
N ARG A 341 -10.44 0.77 -24.02
CA ARG A 341 -9.34 0.98 -24.99
C ARG A 341 -8.02 1.42 -24.34
N GLU A 342 -8.03 2.08 -23.19
CA GLU A 342 -6.82 2.45 -22.46
C GLU A 342 -6.20 1.24 -21.76
N TRP A 343 -7.02 0.44 -21.08
CA TRP A 343 -6.58 -0.80 -20.44
C TRP A 343 -6.12 -1.86 -21.44
N GLN A 344 -6.75 -2.00 -22.61
CA GLN A 344 -6.32 -2.96 -23.63
C GLN A 344 -4.88 -2.75 -24.12
N LYS A 345 -4.39 -1.50 -24.15
CA LYS A 345 -2.99 -1.17 -24.51
C LYS A 345 -2.00 -1.70 -23.47
N ASN A 346 -2.41 -1.71 -22.20
CA ASN A 346 -1.63 -2.21 -21.08
C ASN A 346 -1.68 -3.75 -20.99
N ILE A 347 -2.82 -4.38 -21.30
CA ILE A 347 -3.04 -5.83 -21.20
C ILE A 347 -2.12 -6.66 -22.10
N ASN A 348 -1.87 -6.25 -23.34
CA ASN A 348 -1.01 -7.01 -24.25
C ASN A 348 0.45 -7.12 -23.80
N PHE A 349 0.94 -6.18 -22.99
CA PHE A 349 2.21 -6.34 -22.26
C PHE A 349 2.00 -7.21 -21.01
N PHE A 350 0.93 -6.96 -20.25
CA PHE A 350 0.76 -7.58 -18.94
C PHE A 350 0.51 -9.09 -19.01
N LYS A 351 -0.28 -9.57 -19.98
CA LYS A 351 -0.43 -10.99 -20.32
C LYS A 351 0.92 -11.65 -20.57
N LYS A 352 1.75 -11.05 -21.45
CA LYS A 352 3.11 -11.52 -21.76
C LYS A 352 4.06 -11.48 -20.57
N LEU A 353 3.89 -10.52 -19.65
CA LEU A 353 4.65 -10.46 -18.41
C LEU A 353 4.29 -11.63 -17.49
N ILE A 354 3.01 -11.86 -17.23
CA ILE A 354 2.57 -12.94 -16.32
C ILE A 354 3.02 -14.32 -16.84
N GLN A 355 2.94 -14.54 -18.16
CA GLN A 355 3.42 -15.74 -18.86
C GLN A 355 4.91 -16.07 -18.63
N GLU A 356 5.73 -15.16 -18.06
CA GLU A 356 7.13 -15.45 -17.73
C GLU A 356 7.34 -16.26 -16.45
N SER A 357 6.35 -16.32 -15.53
CA SER A 357 6.32 -17.29 -14.44
C SER A 357 5.25 -18.32 -14.76
N LYS A 358 5.67 -19.57 -14.95
CA LYS A 358 4.76 -20.68 -15.24
C LYS A 358 3.79 -20.92 -14.10
N GLU A 359 4.25 -20.67 -12.88
CA GLU A 359 3.56 -20.91 -11.61
C GLU A 359 2.44 -19.90 -11.39
N ILE A 360 2.73 -18.61 -11.61
CA ILE A 360 1.76 -17.50 -11.51
C ILE A 360 0.83 -17.47 -12.72
N TYR A 361 1.32 -17.81 -13.92
CA TYR A 361 0.48 -17.93 -15.11
C TYR A 361 -0.49 -19.13 -14.98
N LYS A 362 -0.01 -20.30 -14.57
CA LYS A 362 -0.90 -21.46 -14.32
C LYS A 362 -1.89 -21.17 -13.20
N CYS A 363 -1.49 -20.46 -12.13
CA CYS A 363 -2.42 -19.97 -11.11
C CYS A 363 -3.63 -19.21 -11.67
N MET A 364 -3.39 -18.36 -12.68
CA MET A 364 -4.42 -17.57 -13.34
C MET A 364 -5.26 -18.45 -14.29
N GLU A 365 -4.66 -19.36 -15.04
CA GLU A 365 -5.39 -20.33 -15.86
C GLU A 365 -6.26 -21.28 -15.03
N ASP A 366 -5.78 -21.72 -13.86
CA ASP A 366 -6.54 -22.53 -12.88
C ASP A 366 -7.83 -21.81 -12.48
N VAL A 367 -7.72 -20.53 -12.06
CA VAL A 367 -8.89 -19.68 -11.70
C VAL A 367 -9.84 -19.49 -12.88
N ILE A 368 -9.31 -19.27 -14.07
CA ILE A 368 -10.14 -19.09 -15.27
C ILE A 368 -10.92 -20.38 -15.55
N GLN A 369 -10.28 -21.56 -15.45
CA GLN A 369 -10.92 -22.86 -15.64
C GLN A 369 -11.96 -23.17 -14.55
N GLU A 370 -11.62 -22.94 -13.27
CA GLU A 370 -12.53 -23.03 -12.12
C GLU A 370 -13.82 -22.22 -12.37
N SER A 371 -13.71 -20.98 -12.88
CA SER A 371 -14.85 -20.08 -13.11
C SER A 371 -15.83 -20.50 -14.22
N LYS A 372 -15.50 -21.51 -15.04
CA LYS A 372 -16.29 -21.96 -16.21
C LYS A 372 -17.02 -23.30 -16.00
N ASN A 373 -16.96 -23.87 -14.79
CA ASN A 373 -17.70 -25.08 -14.40
C ASN A 373 -17.55 -26.28 -15.37
N ASN A 374 -16.37 -26.44 -16.01
CA ASN A 374 -16.07 -27.44 -17.05
C ASN A 374 -17.03 -27.45 -18.26
N SER A 375 -17.77 -26.38 -18.48
CA SER A 375 -18.69 -26.24 -19.62
C SER A 375 -18.02 -25.52 -20.79
N ILE A 376 -18.18 -26.10 -22.00
CA ILE A 376 -17.61 -25.69 -23.30
C ILE A 376 -16.19 -26.23 -23.55
N GLU A 377 -16.09 -27.18 -24.49
CA GLU A 377 -14.87 -27.47 -25.25
C GLU A 377 -14.61 -26.29 -26.23
N ASP A 378 -13.34 -25.99 -26.56
CA ASP A 378 -12.88 -24.77 -27.27
C ASP A 378 -12.91 -23.44 -26.48
N ILE A 379 -12.44 -23.44 -25.22
CA ILE A 379 -12.09 -22.20 -24.51
C ILE A 379 -10.86 -21.52 -25.15
N ASN A 380 -11.06 -20.35 -25.75
CA ASN A 380 -9.96 -19.49 -26.19
C ASN A 380 -9.29 -18.78 -25.00
N MET A 381 -8.27 -19.43 -24.43
CA MET A 381 -7.54 -18.94 -23.25
C MET A 381 -6.89 -17.56 -23.44
N ASP A 382 -6.46 -17.18 -24.65
CA ASP A 382 -5.83 -15.88 -24.89
C ASP A 382 -6.82 -14.70 -24.72
N THR A 383 -8.09 -14.96 -25.06
CA THR A 383 -9.25 -14.08 -24.82
C THR A 383 -9.66 -14.09 -23.35
N GLU A 384 -9.79 -15.27 -22.73
CA GLU A 384 -10.23 -15.35 -21.33
C GLU A 384 -9.21 -14.78 -20.34
N VAL A 385 -7.90 -14.90 -20.61
CA VAL A 385 -6.88 -14.18 -19.86
C VAL A 385 -7.03 -12.66 -20.03
N ALA A 386 -7.37 -12.16 -21.22
CA ALA A 386 -7.63 -10.72 -21.39
C ALA A 386 -8.89 -10.26 -20.64
N ASN A 387 -9.96 -11.06 -20.66
CA ASN A 387 -11.21 -10.80 -19.94
C ASN A 387 -11.00 -10.80 -18.41
N TYR A 388 -10.26 -11.78 -17.89
CA TYR A 388 -9.86 -11.86 -16.48
C TYR A 388 -9.04 -10.62 -16.06
N LEU A 389 -8.04 -10.21 -16.86
CA LEU A 389 -7.23 -9.04 -16.57
C LEU A 389 -8.03 -7.73 -16.58
N MET A 390 -9.02 -7.61 -17.47
CA MET A 390 -9.98 -6.49 -17.49
C MET A 390 -10.88 -6.48 -16.25
N HIS A 391 -11.47 -7.63 -15.92
CA HIS A 391 -12.38 -7.78 -14.78
C HIS A 391 -11.66 -7.47 -13.46
N PHE A 392 -10.45 -8.00 -13.26
CA PHE A 392 -9.61 -7.69 -12.11
C PHE A 392 -9.26 -6.20 -12.05
N ALA A 393 -8.92 -5.56 -13.18
CA ALA A 393 -8.62 -4.14 -13.20
C ALA A 393 -9.82 -3.28 -12.75
N SER A 394 -11.04 -3.59 -13.19
CA SER A 394 -12.25 -2.87 -12.75
C SER A 394 -12.63 -3.16 -11.29
N LEU A 395 -12.50 -4.41 -10.85
CA LEU A 395 -12.68 -4.80 -9.45
C LEU A 395 -11.72 -4.02 -8.54
N VAL A 396 -10.43 -3.95 -8.89
CA VAL A 396 -9.44 -3.22 -8.10
C VAL A 396 -9.62 -1.72 -8.20
N GLU A 397 -9.98 -1.17 -9.35
CA GLU A 397 -10.34 0.26 -9.42
C GLU A 397 -11.53 0.57 -8.52
N SER A 398 -12.50 -0.34 -8.36
CA SER A 398 -13.72 -0.12 -7.56
C SER A 398 -13.52 -0.29 -6.05
N ASN A 399 -12.66 -1.23 -5.63
CA ASN A 399 -12.56 -1.66 -4.22
C ASN A 399 -11.19 -1.37 -3.53
N SER A 400 -10.19 -0.84 -4.24
CA SER A 400 -8.87 -0.61 -3.63
C SER A 400 -8.74 0.74 -2.91
N PHE A 401 -8.15 0.68 -1.72
CA PHE A 401 -7.91 1.81 -0.85
C PHE A 401 -6.54 2.42 -1.16
N GLY A 402 -6.45 3.75 -1.12
CA GLY A 402 -5.17 4.45 -1.16
C GLY A 402 -4.33 4.15 0.09
N ILE A 403 -3.02 3.97 -0.09
CA ILE A 403 -2.04 4.05 1.00
C ILE A 403 -1.50 5.48 1.02
N TRP A 404 -1.52 6.15 2.16
CA TRP A 404 -1.16 7.57 2.29
C TRP A 404 -0.01 7.76 3.30
N ASN A 405 0.90 8.69 3.03
CA ASN A 405 1.90 9.10 4.02
C ASN A 405 1.45 10.32 4.84
N ASN A 406 2.19 10.65 5.90
CA ASN A 406 1.98 11.83 6.75
C ASN A 406 1.93 13.16 5.99
N LYS A 407 2.49 13.25 4.77
CA LYS A 407 2.45 14.42 3.88
C LYS A 407 1.27 14.40 2.90
N GLY A 408 0.26 13.53 3.12
CA GLY A 408 -0.96 13.44 2.32
C GLY A 408 -0.76 12.95 0.89
N LYS A 409 0.41 12.40 0.55
CA LYS A 409 0.68 11.88 -0.79
C LYS A 409 0.40 10.37 -0.83
N CYS A 410 -0.35 9.93 -1.85
CA CYS A 410 -0.56 8.52 -2.12
C CYS A 410 0.77 7.83 -2.45
N ILE A 411 1.06 6.72 -1.75
CA ILE A 411 2.31 5.96 -1.82
C ILE A 411 2.13 4.53 -2.36
N GLY A 412 0.87 4.08 -2.50
CA GLY A 412 0.51 2.77 -3.02
C GLY A 412 -0.99 2.54 -2.95
N ARG A 413 -1.42 1.31 -3.28
CA ARG A 413 -2.78 0.82 -3.08
C ARG A 413 -2.79 -0.46 -2.26
N ILE A 414 -3.92 -0.76 -1.65
CA ILE A 414 -4.16 -1.96 -0.86
C ILE A 414 -5.61 -2.40 -1.01
N ILE A 415 -5.86 -3.70 -1.07
CA ILE A 415 -7.22 -4.26 -1.11
C ILE A 415 -7.54 -4.83 0.28
N TYR A 416 -8.69 -4.44 0.81
CA TYR A 416 -9.24 -4.93 2.07
C TYR A 416 -10.62 -5.54 1.75
N PRO A 417 -10.71 -6.85 1.41
CA PRO A 417 -11.97 -7.43 0.94
C PRO A 417 -13.15 -7.15 1.88
N PHE A 418 -12.89 -7.28 3.18
CA PHE A 418 -13.90 -7.12 4.23
C PHE A 418 -14.24 -5.67 4.58
N ALA A 419 -13.34 -4.71 4.27
CA ALA A 419 -13.65 -3.29 4.38
C ALA A 419 -14.46 -2.78 3.17
N SER A 420 -14.39 -3.49 2.04
CA SER A 420 -15.10 -3.13 0.80
C SER A 420 -16.62 -3.40 0.87
N TYR A 421 -17.10 -4.05 1.94
CA TYR A 421 -18.53 -4.21 2.24
C TYR A 421 -19.14 -3.05 3.06
N PHE A 422 -18.31 -2.12 3.57
CA PHE A 422 -18.80 -0.94 4.30
C PHE A 422 -19.25 0.12 3.29
N ASN A 423 -20.56 0.32 3.19
CA ASN A 423 -21.15 1.20 2.17
C ASN A 423 -20.87 2.69 2.40
N HIS A 424 -21.17 3.49 1.37
CA HIS A 424 -21.04 4.94 1.43
C HIS A 424 -22.23 5.65 2.07
N SER A 425 -21.96 6.61 2.96
CA SER A 425 -22.88 7.71 3.28
C SER A 425 -22.14 9.06 3.34
N CYS A 426 -22.76 10.13 2.85
CA CYS A 426 -22.28 11.50 3.07
C CYS A 426 -22.52 12.00 4.51
N ARG A 427 -23.41 11.32 5.28
CA ARG A 427 -23.68 11.54 6.72
C ARG A 427 -23.28 10.29 7.51
N ASN A 428 -22.03 9.89 7.34
CA ASN A 428 -21.50 8.60 7.80
C ASN A 428 -21.56 8.38 9.32
N ASN A 429 -21.61 7.11 9.73
CA ASN A 429 -21.63 6.71 11.15
C ASN A 429 -20.34 6.02 11.65
N CYS A 430 -19.41 5.67 10.75
CA CYS A 430 -18.04 5.32 11.12
C CYS A 430 -17.00 6.06 10.26
N TYR A 431 -15.74 6.06 10.72
CA TYR A 431 -14.59 6.60 9.99
C TYR A 431 -13.42 5.61 9.99
N PRO A 432 -12.67 5.47 8.88
CA PRO A 432 -11.49 4.64 8.80
C PRO A 432 -10.22 5.38 9.28
N VAL A 433 -9.35 4.65 9.97
CA VAL A 433 -7.96 5.00 10.23
C VAL A 433 -7.08 3.90 9.64
N GLN A 434 -6.13 4.27 8.79
CA GLN A 434 -5.17 3.31 8.21
C GLN A 434 -3.83 3.39 8.95
N TYR A 435 -3.31 2.24 9.37
CA TYR A 435 -1.98 2.13 9.98
C TYR A 435 -1.30 0.84 9.51
N LYS A 436 -0.03 0.95 9.09
CA LYS A 436 0.68 -0.14 8.38
C LYS A 436 -0.16 -0.63 7.19
N ASN A 437 -0.66 -1.86 7.23
CA ASN A 437 -1.56 -2.45 6.23
C ASN A 437 -2.93 -2.85 6.82
N HIS A 438 -3.29 -2.31 7.99
CA HIS A 438 -4.58 -2.51 8.64
C HIS A 438 -5.43 -1.24 8.48
N ILE A 439 -6.75 -1.43 8.36
CA ILE A 439 -7.75 -0.37 8.42
C ILE A 439 -8.66 -0.61 9.62
N TYR A 440 -8.76 0.41 10.47
CA TYR A 440 -9.50 0.40 11.72
C TYR A 440 -10.72 1.29 11.55
N PHE A 441 -11.92 0.75 11.77
CA PHE A 441 -13.15 1.53 11.74
C PHE A 441 -13.56 1.93 13.16
N PHE A 442 -13.81 3.22 13.37
CA PHE A 442 -14.29 3.79 14.63
C PHE A 442 -15.65 4.46 14.43
N ALA A 443 -16.54 4.38 15.42
CA ALA A 443 -17.87 4.99 15.34
C ALA A 443 -17.77 6.53 15.46
N SER A 444 -18.32 7.30 14.53
CA SER A 444 -18.35 8.78 14.58
C SER A 444 -19.51 9.34 15.42
N LYS A 445 -20.53 8.51 15.63
CA LYS A 445 -21.74 8.75 16.44
C LYS A 445 -22.21 7.41 17.03
N ASP A 446 -23.18 7.43 17.93
CA ASP A 446 -23.86 6.20 18.35
C ASP A 446 -24.54 5.53 17.14
N ILE A 447 -24.44 4.20 17.08
CA ILE A 447 -25.04 3.33 16.05
C ILE A 447 -25.97 2.34 16.77
N LYS A 448 -27.19 2.15 16.26
CA LYS A 448 -28.15 1.21 16.82
C LYS A 448 -28.04 -0.18 16.23
N LYS A 449 -28.45 -1.19 17.01
CA LYS A 449 -28.67 -2.54 16.50
C LYS A 449 -29.60 -2.51 15.28
N GLY A 450 -29.10 -2.99 14.14
CA GLY A 450 -29.81 -3.00 12.86
C GLY A 450 -29.45 -1.84 11.91
N ASP A 451 -28.75 -0.80 12.38
CA ASP A 451 -28.25 0.26 11.50
C ASP A 451 -27.16 -0.26 10.56
N GLU A 452 -27.15 0.22 9.32
CA GLU A 452 -26.04 0.05 8.37
C GLU A 452 -24.81 0.80 8.87
N VAL A 453 -23.64 0.15 8.87
CA VAL A 453 -22.35 0.76 9.26
C VAL A 453 -21.63 1.23 8.00
N ASN A 454 -21.43 2.54 7.89
CA ASN A 454 -21.07 3.22 6.65
C ASN A 454 -20.06 4.36 6.87
N PHE A 455 -19.21 4.59 5.87
CA PHE A 455 -18.17 5.63 5.88
C PHE A 455 -18.21 6.52 4.63
N SER A 456 -17.39 7.58 4.59
CA SER A 456 -17.29 8.41 3.38
C SER A 456 -16.22 7.88 2.41
N TYR A 457 -16.62 7.66 1.15
CA TYR A 457 -15.71 7.28 0.06
C TYR A 457 -14.94 8.49 -0.52
N ILE A 458 -15.49 9.68 -0.30
CA ILE A 458 -15.04 10.97 -0.85
C ILE A 458 -14.84 11.98 0.28
N ASP A 459 -14.29 13.15 -0.03
CA ASP A 459 -14.43 14.28 0.89
C ASP A 459 -15.84 14.88 0.77
N THR A 460 -16.39 15.32 1.89
CA THR A 460 -17.71 15.97 1.97
C THR A 460 -17.63 17.37 2.58
N ALA A 461 -16.46 17.76 3.13
CA ALA A 461 -16.29 19.03 3.83
C ALA A 461 -16.37 20.22 2.87
N GLY A 462 -17.51 20.93 2.87
CA GLY A 462 -17.76 22.07 1.98
C GLY A 462 -18.09 21.69 0.53
N VAL A 463 -18.35 20.40 0.25
CA VAL A 463 -18.61 19.90 -1.11
C VAL A 463 -20.12 19.81 -1.37
N SER A 464 -20.61 20.47 -2.43
CA SER A 464 -22.05 20.53 -2.71
C SER A 464 -22.62 19.19 -3.17
N LEU A 465 -23.94 18.99 -2.97
CA LEU A 465 -24.69 17.84 -3.48
C LEU A 465 -24.26 17.43 -4.90
N LYS A 466 -24.22 18.39 -5.83
CA LYS A 466 -23.92 18.15 -7.24
C LYS A 466 -22.52 17.58 -7.43
N GLU A 467 -21.54 18.09 -6.71
CA GLU A 467 -20.14 17.65 -6.77
C GLU A 467 -19.97 16.28 -6.12
N ARG A 468 -20.60 16.04 -4.97
CA ARG A 468 -20.60 14.73 -4.30
C ARG A 468 -21.23 13.65 -5.19
N GLN A 469 -22.41 13.92 -5.77
CA GLN A 469 -23.08 13.00 -6.70
C GLN A 469 -22.26 12.77 -7.98
N ALA A 470 -21.63 13.82 -8.54
CA ALA A 470 -20.80 13.67 -9.73
C ALA A 470 -19.52 12.86 -9.47
N HIS A 471 -18.87 13.05 -8.32
CA HIS A 471 -17.69 12.28 -7.91
C HIS A 471 -18.05 10.80 -7.69
N LEU A 472 -19.16 10.52 -6.99
CA LEU A 472 -19.62 9.16 -6.73
C LEU A 472 -20.06 8.44 -8.01
N LEU A 473 -20.74 9.13 -8.93
CA LEU A 473 -21.11 8.54 -10.22
C LEU A 473 -19.89 8.27 -11.13
N ALA A 474 -18.89 9.15 -11.12
CA ALA A 474 -17.70 9.00 -11.96
C ALA A 474 -16.71 7.94 -11.46
N ASP A 475 -16.49 7.87 -10.14
CA ASP A 475 -15.49 6.97 -9.55
C ASP A 475 -16.12 5.68 -8.95
N TYR A 476 -17.43 5.62 -8.71
CA TYR A 476 -18.09 4.45 -8.08
C TYR A 476 -19.44 4.07 -8.72
N TYR A 477 -19.85 4.71 -9.82
CA TYR A 477 -20.97 4.29 -10.68
C TYR A 477 -22.38 4.32 -10.05
N PHE A 478 -22.57 4.90 -8.86
CA PHE A 478 -23.88 5.01 -8.20
C PHE A 478 -24.28 6.45 -7.89
N LYS A 479 -25.60 6.69 -7.78
CA LYS A 479 -26.16 7.92 -7.19
C LYS A 479 -26.40 7.68 -5.70
N CYS A 480 -25.84 8.52 -4.84
CA CYS A 480 -26.02 8.42 -3.39
C CYS A 480 -27.45 8.79 -2.97
N GLN A 481 -28.07 7.92 -2.19
CA GLN A 481 -29.41 8.10 -1.59
C GLN A 481 -29.35 8.17 -0.05
N CYS A 482 -28.23 8.61 0.52
CA CYS A 482 -28.13 8.80 1.96
C CYS A 482 -28.98 10.01 2.44
N GLU A 483 -29.35 9.96 3.71
CA GLU A 483 -30.10 10.97 4.48
C GLU A 483 -29.83 12.43 4.03
N LEU A 484 -28.57 12.88 4.11
CA LEU A 484 -28.15 14.23 3.71
C LEU A 484 -28.40 14.55 2.22
N CYS A 485 -28.15 13.62 1.32
CA CYS A 485 -28.38 13.84 -0.11
C CYS A 485 -29.89 13.93 -0.42
N CYS A 486 -30.71 13.14 0.26
CA CYS A 486 -32.17 13.18 0.11
C CYS A 486 -32.77 14.47 0.69
N GLU A 487 -32.26 14.97 1.82
CA GLU A 487 -32.63 16.28 2.37
C GLU A 487 -32.30 17.43 1.39
N GLU A 488 -31.04 17.54 0.96
CA GLU A 488 -30.58 18.58 0.04
C GLU A 488 -31.37 18.57 -1.29
N GLU A 489 -31.69 17.38 -1.84
CA GLU A 489 -32.52 17.26 -3.04
C GLU A 489 -33.96 17.78 -2.80
N ASN A 490 -34.56 17.47 -1.65
CA ASN A 490 -35.90 17.93 -1.29
C ASN A 490 -35.97 19.45 -1.05
N GLU A 491 -34.93 20.05 -0.48
CA GLU A 491 -34.81 21.51 -0.31
C GLU A 491 -34.73 22.23 -1.66
N ILE A 492 -33.95 21.69 -2.61
CA ILE A 492 -33.82 22.22 -3.98
C ILE A 492 -35.16 22.13 -4.71
N ILE A 493 -35.84 20.99 -4.66
CA ILE A 493 -37.16 20.78 -5.28
C ILE A 493 -38.19 21.75 -4.69
N SER A 494 -38.23 21.88 -3.37
CA SER A 494 -39.14 22.81 -2.66
C SER A 494 -38.87 24.27 -3.05
N SER A 495 -37.59 24.66 -3.12
CA SER A 495 -37.17 25.99 -3.55
C SER A 495 -37.55 26.30 -4.99
N LEU A 496 -37.41 25.34 -5.91
CA LEU A 496 -37.84 25.48 -7.31
C LEU A 496 -39.36 25.58 -7.43
N ASN A 497 -40.12 24.79 -6.67
CA ASN A 497 -41.58 24.85 -6.67
C ASN A 497 -42.11 26.16 -6.10
N ASN A 498 -41.49 26.71 -5.06
CA ASN A 498 -41.82 28.03 -4.52
C ASN A 498 -41.48 29.17 -5.50
N LYS A 499 -40.36 29.08 -6.23
CA LYS A 499 -40.04 30.00 -7.34
C LYS A 499 -41.06 29.91 -8.48
N LYS A 500 -41.51 28.71 -8.85
CA LYS A 500 -42.58 28.49 -9.85
C LYS A 500 -43.92 29.10 -9.40
N LYS A 501 -44.33 28.90 -8.14
CA LYS A 501 -45.54 29.53 -7.57
C LYS A 501 -45.46 31.06 -7.63
N LYS A 502 -44.36 31.67 -7.19
CA LYS A 502 -44.14 33.13 -7.26
C LYS A 502 -44.07 33.69 -8.69
N LYS A 503 -43.77 32.86 -9.71
CA LYS A 503 -43.85 33.20 -11.14
C LYS A 503 -45.22 32.96 -11.79
N LYS A 504 -46.19 32.37 -11.08
CA LYS A 504 -47.60 32.23 -11.52
C LYS A 504 -48.56 33.18 -10.80
N ALA A 505 -48.07 33.88 -9.76
CA ALA A 505 -48.79 34.91 -9.01
C ALA A 505 -48.28 36.33 -9.35
N LYS A 506 -47.61 36.45 -10.49
CA LYS A 506 -47.17 37.66 -11.19
C LYS A 506 -47.47 37.46 -12.67
#